data_AF-A0A1I0CP36-F1
#
_entry.id   AF-A0A1I0CP36-F1
#
_cell.length_a   1.000
_cell.length_b   1.000
_cell.length_c   1.000
_cell.angle_alpha   90.00
_cell.angle_beta   90.00
_cell.angle_gamma   90.00
#
_symmetry.space_group_name_H-M   'P 1'
#
loop_
_entity.id
_entity.type
_entity.pdbx_description
1 polymer ?
#
loop_
_entity_poly.entity_id
_entity_poly.type
_entity_poly.pdbx_seq_one_letter_code
_entity_poly.pdbx_strand_id
1 'polypeptide(L)'
;MTLLCYHGFNNWQNFMLEGENERDNILFGFELEATQDSDFEGNIVSPEEMAGCLKNEFGNLFVYERDSSIGCGLEIISNPMTIGWYKNNNDKFKKLLNILDNSHYVSTKGNKCGLHIHFNRKALGFNSKEYDLLLSNLNNNTQKAIRIDHERSNITIENMVSIMELYQEELIKISGRNQKSLRWCRFETPNGYEVKDIKKFAKDKRKSGGNHNDRYKVVNTTNEKTVEIRLCRGTLLWESFNSRINLMYNIVNVARNYQGLVNLEKLIVYKNDEDTIQMMKNYIENNSIERRKVALDEVTKIILLMPNNKLRPSSFLFGKYTQLQ
;
A
#
# COMPACT_ATOMS: atom_id res chain seq x y z
N MET A 1 -27.16 16.37 -5.34
CA MET A 1 -26.57 15.04 -5.11
C MET A 1 -25.52 15.24 -4.03
N THR A 2 -25.87 14.98 -2.77
CA THR A 2 -25.02 15.27 -1.61
C THR A 2 -23.79 14.37 -1.69
N LEU A 3 -22.57 14.91 -1.58
CA LEU A 3 -21.37 14.08 -1.43
C LEU A 3 -21.62 13.05 -0.33
N LEU A 4 -21.42 11.78 -0.67
CA LEU A 4 -21.75 10.68 0.23
C LEU A 4 -20.84 10.76 1.45
N CYS A 5 -21.47 10.64 2.62
CA CYS A 5 -20.85 10.86 3.91
C CYS A 5 -19.77 9.83 4.24
N TYR A 6 -18.61 10.38 4.61
CA TYR A 6 -17.51 9.82 5.39
C TYR A 6 -17.97 8.82 6.49
N HIS A 7 -17.20 7.75 6.69
CA HIS A 7 -17.29 6.79 7.82
C HIS A 7 -18.52 5.85 7.93
N GLY A 8 -19.37 5.77 6.90
CA GLY A 8 -20.54 4.87 6.89
C GLY A 8 -20.62 3.89 5.71
N PHE A 9 -19.76 4.04 4.69
CA PHE A 9 -19.82 3.17 3.51
C PHE A 9 -19.31 1.77 3.85
N ASN A 10 -20.23 0.81 3.87
CA ASN A 10 -19.95 -0.58 4.25
C ASN A 10 -20.12 -1.58 3.10
N ASN A 11 -20.58 -1.13 1.92
CA ASN A 11 -20.92 -1.98 0.79
C ASN A 11 -19.80 -2.06 -0.26
N TRP A 12 -18.62 -2.50 0.17
CA TRP A 12 -17.44 -2.64 -0.68
C TRP A 12 -17.54 -3.86 -1.59
N GLN A 13 -17.06 -3.73 -2.83
CA GLN A 13 -16.99 -4.80 -3.82
C GLN A 13 -15.53 -5.15 -4.12
N ASN A 14 -15.14 -6.42 -4.05
CA ASN A 14 -13.79 -6.84 -4.41
C ASN A 14 -13.69 -7.09 -5.92
N PHE A 15 -12.79 -6.38 -6.59
CA PHE A 15 -12.50 -6.56 -8.01
C PHE A 15 -11.31 -7.49 -8.23
N MET A 16 -11.55 -8.67 -8.78
CA MET A 16 -10.56 -9.74 -8.89
C MET A 16 -10.65 -10.38 -10.28
N LEU A 17 -9.57 -10.97 -10.78
CA LEU A 17 -9.63 -11.83 -11.96
C LEU A 17 -10.26 -13.18 -11.59
N GLU A 18 -10.70 -13.92 -12.62
CA GLU A 18 -11.23 -15.26 -12.44
C GLU A 18 -10.20 -16.17 -11.75
N GLY A 19 -10.63 -16.88 -10.70
CA GLY A 19 -9.78 -17.78 -9.91
C GLY A 19 -8.98 -17.09 -8.78
N GLU A 20 -8.95 -15.76 -8.71
CA GLU A 20 -8.32 -15.04 -7.60
C GLU A 20 -9.23 -14.98 -6.36
N ASN A 21 -8.62 -14.86 -5.17
CA ASN A 21 -9.36 -14.70 -3.92
C ASN A 21 -8.63 -13.83 -2.90
N GLU A 22 -9.36 -13.37 -1.88
CA GLU A 22 -8.88 -12.43 -0.87
C GLU A 22 -7.83 -12.97 0.13
N ARG A 23 -7.52 -14.26 0.10
CA ARG A 23 -6.50 -14.90 0.96
C ARG A 23 -5.21 -15.16 0.18
N ASP A 24 -5.32 -15.59 -1.07
CA ASP A 24 -4.17 -15.90 -1.92
C ASP A 24 -3.61 -14.67 -2.62
N ASN A 25 -4.48 -13.73 -2.99
CA ASN A 25 -4.15 -12.50 -3.65
C ASN A 25 -4.29 -11.34 -2.66
N ILE A 26 -3.24 -10.53 -2.54
CA ILE A 26 -3.29 -9.30 -1.76
C ILE A 26 -4.27 -8.35 -2.45
N LEU A 27 -5.39 -8.05 -1.78
CA LEU A 27 -6.31 -7.01 -2.20
C LEU A 27 -5.79 -5.67 -1.70
N PHE A 28 -5.80 -4.69 -2.57
CA PHE A 28 -5.51 -3.32 -2.21
C PHE A 28 -6.56 -2.35 -2.76
N GLY A 29 -6.74 -1.22 -2.09
CA GLY A 29 -7.48 -0.07 -2.60
C GLY A 29 -6.67 1.20 -2.35
N PHE A 30 -7.11 2.32 -2.90
CA PHE A 30 -6.45 3.60 -2.66
C PHE A 30 -7.44 4.72 -2.37
N GLU A 31 -6.97 5.71 -1.63
CA GLU A 31 -7.61 7.01 -1.42
C GLU A 31 -6.76 8.05 -2.16
N LEU A 32 -7.30 8.64 -3.24
CA LEU A 32 -6.65 9.72 -3.98
C LEU A 32 -7.35 11.04 -3.65
N GLU A 33 -6.62 11.95 -3.02
CA GLU A 33 -7.13 13.28 -2.72
C GLU A 33 -6.82 14.25 -3.88
N ALA A 34 -7.80 15.03 -4.33
CA ALA A 34 -7.62 16.06 -5.35
C ALA A 34 -8.38 17.33 -4.97
N THR A 35 -7.79 18.50 -5.23
CA THR A 35 -8.37 19.81 -4.92
C THR A 35 -8.36 20.70 -6.15
N GLN A 36 -9.28 21.65 -6.23
CA GLN A 36 -9.30 22.62 -7.33
C GLN A 36 -7.98 23.40 -7.42
N ASP A 37 -7.50 23.67 -8.64
CA ASP A 37 -6.30 24.46 -8.85
C ASP A 37 -6.56 25.95 -8.58
N SER A 38 -6.05 26.45 -7.46
CA SER A 38 -6.20 27.87 -7.09
C SER A 38 -5.50 28.83 -8.04
N ASP A 39 -4.55 28.34 -8.85
CA ASP A 39 -3.79 29.18 -9.78
C ASP A 39 -4.47 29.30 -11.17
N PHE A 40 -5.55 28.55 -11.41
CA PHE A 40 -6.28 28.59 -12.67
C PHE A 40 -7.31 29.74 -12.65
N GLU A 41 -7.14 30.69 -13.57
CA GLU A 41 -8.03 31.83 -13.74
C GLU A 41 -9.24 31.43 -14.60
N GLY A 42 -10.19 30.69 -14.00
CA GLY A 42 -11.42 30.27 -14.67
C GLY A 42 -12.40 29.57 -13.72
N ASN A 43 -13.57 29.22 -14.25
CA ASN A 43 -14.56 28.48 -13.47
C ASN A 43 -14.16 27.00 -13.42
N ILE A 44 -13.88 26.52 -12.21
CA ILE A 44 -13.62 25.10 -11.95
C ILE A 44 -14.90 24.49 -11.39
N VAL A 45 -15.30 23.34 -11.94
CA VAL A 45 -16.47 22.58 -11.45
C VAL A 45 -16.30 22.26 -9.96
N SER A 46 -17.40 22.33 -9.21
CA SER A 46 -17.38 22.05 -7.77
C SER A 46 -17.00 20.58 -7.47
N PRO A 47 -16.48 20.25 -6.27
CA PRO A 47 -16.26 18.87 -5.85
C PRO A 47 -17.49 17.97 -5.99
N GLU A 48 -18.69 18.51 -5.76
CA GLU A 48 -19.98 17.84 -5.93
C GLU A 48 -20.24 17.47 -7.39
N GLU A 49 -20.02 18.42 -8.32
CA GLU A 49 -20.20 18.21 -9.76
C GLU A 49 -19.13 17.26 -10.31
N MET A 50 -17.88 17.40 -9.85
CA MET A 50 -16.79 16.48 -10.18
C MET A 50 -17.12 15.06 -9.73
N ALA A 51 -17.56 14.87 -8.49
CA ALA A 51 -17.98 13.56 -8.00
C ALA A 51 -19.13 12.97 -8.85
N GLY A 52 -20.10 13.81 -9.27
CA GLY A 52 -21.16 13.40 -10.19
C GLY A 52 -20.63 12.96 -11.57
N CYS A 53 -19.69 13.71 -12.13
CA CYS A 53 -19.03 13.39 -13.39
C CYS A 53 -18.30 12.03 -13.31
N LEU A 54 -17.48 11.84 -12.27
CA LEU A 54 -16.75 10.60 -12.04
C LEU A 54 -17.70 9.44 -11.74
N LYS A 55 -18.80 9.66 -11.03
CA LYS A 55 -19.82 8.63 -10.77
C LYS A 55 -20.48 8.15 -12.06
N ASN A 56 -20.80 9.07 -12.97
CA ASN A 56 -21.39 8.72 -14.27
C ASN A 56 -20.42 7.93 -15.14
N GLU A 57 -19.13 8.27 -15.09
CA GLU A 57 -18.09 7.60 -15.86
C GLU A 57 -17.72 6.21 -15.31
N PHE A 58 -17.50 6.11 -14.00
CA PHE A 58 -16.91 4.91 -13.38
C PHE A 58 -17.92 4.05 -12.61
N GLY A 59 -19.18 4.47 -12.55
CA GLY A 59 -20.25 3.77 -11.83
C GLY A 59 -19.89 3.54 -10.37
N ASN A 60 -19.82 2.27 -9.95
CA ASN A 60 -19.54 1.91 -8.56
C ASN A 60 -18.06 1.63 -8.26
N LEU A 61 -17.14 1.86 -9.20
CA LEU A 61 -15.72 1.58 -8.97
C LEU A 61 -15.11 2.42 -7.84
N PHE A 62 -15.57 3.66 -7.68
CA PHE A 62 -15.10 4.59 -6.65
C PHE A 62 -16.23 5.07 -5.73
N VAL A 63 -15.86 5.39 -4.50
CA VAL A 63 -16.62 6.17 -3.53
C VAL A 63 -15.99 7.56 -3.47
N TYR A 64 -16.82 8.59 -3.33
CA TYR A 64 -16.37 9.99 -3.33
C TYR A 64 -16.77 10.63 -2.02
N GLU A 65 -15.79 11.21 -1.33
CA GLU A 65 -16.00 11.82 -0.02
C GLU A 65 -15.43 13.25 0.02
N ARG A 66 -15.89 14.04 1.01
CA ARG A 66 -15.30 15.36 1.31
C ARG A 66 -14.30 15.21 2.44
N ASP A 67 -13.05 15.54 2.17
CA ASP A 67 -12.09 15.86 3.21
C ASP A 67 -11.94 17.38 3.35
N SER A 68 -12.34 17.90 4.51
CA SER A 68 -12.15 19.31 4.86
C SER A 68 -10.67 19.73 4.89
N SER A 69 -9.75 18.79 5.07
CA SER A 69 -8.30 19.06 5.17
C SER A 69 -7.67 19.50 3.85
N ILE A 70 -8.29 19.14 2.71
CA ILE A 70 -7.80 19.46 1.35
C ILE A 70 -8.51 20.66 0.72
N GLY A 71 -9.41 21.34 1.43
CA GLY A 71 -10.10 22.55 0.98
C GLY A 71 -11.23 22.28 -0.01
N CYS A 72 -11.22 22.94 -1.17
CA CYS A 72 -12.19 22.73 -2.25
C CYS A 72 -11.81 21.49 -3.09
N GLY A 73 -11.80 20.32 -2.44
CA GLY A 73 -11.43 19.06 -3.05
C GLY A 73 -12.38 17.91 -2.71
N LEU A 74 -12.07 16.74 -3.27
CA LEU A 74 -12.72 15.48 -2.96
C LEU A 74 -11.68 14.37 -2.79
N GLU A 75 -12.06 13.36 -2.02
CA GLU A 75 -11.31 12.12 -1.84
C GLU A 75 -11.97 11.04 -2.70
N ILE A 76 -11.20 10.45 -3.62
CA ILE A 76 -11.63 9.38 -4.51
C ILE A 76 -11.11 8.06 -3.96
N ILE A 77 -12.01 7.24 -3.42
CA ILE A 77 -11.68 6.00 -2.72
C ILE A 77 -12.04 4.81 -3.62
N SER A 78 -11.05 4.03 -4.03
CA SER A 78 -11.29 2.85 -4.84
C SER A 78 -11.90 1.72 -4.03
N ASN A 79 -12.74 0.92 -4.69
CA ASN A 79 -13.01 -0.41 -4.19
C ASN A 79 -11.72 -1.26 -4.12
N PRO A 80 -11.64 -2.27 -3.23
CA PRO A 80 -10.52 -3.18 -3.19
C PRO A 80 -10.38 -3.99 -4.48
N MET A 81 -9.15 -4.21 -4.92
CA MET A 81 -8.83 -4.95 -6.14
C MET A 81 -7.54 -5.76 -6.01
N THR A 82 -7.38 -6.79 -6.84
CA THR A 82 -6.08 -7.47 -7.00
C THR A 82 -5.18 -6.70 -7.95
N ILE A 83 -3.87 -6.96 -7.87
CA ILE A 83 -2.90 -6.37 -8.83
C ILE A 83 -3.15 -6.85 -10.26
N GLY A 84 -3.65 -8.09 -10.44
CA GLY A 84 -4.04 -8.62 -11.74
C GLY A 84 -5.19 -7.83 -12.35
N TRP A 85 -6.26 -7.60 -11.57
CA TRP A 85 -7.39 -6.79 -12.02
C TRP A 85 -6.97 -5.34 -12.31
N TYR A 86 -6.17 -4.73 -11.43
CA TYR A 86 -5.64 -3.37 -11.62
C TYR A 86 -4.87 -3.24 -12.93
N LYS A 87 -3.95 -4.17 -13.23
CA LYS A 87 -3.17 -4.15 -14.47
C LYS A 87 -4.04 -4.32 -15.71
N ASN A 88 -5.04 -5.20 -15.67
CA ASN A 88 -5.99 -5.43 -16.77
C ASN A 88 -6.97 -4.27 -17.00
N ASN A 89 -7.07 -3.32 -16.06
CA ASN A 89 -8.01 -2.19 -16.11
C ASN A 89 -7.29 -0.85 -15.91
N ASN A 90 -6.00 -0.78 -16.27
CA ASN A 90 -5.17 0.39 -15.98
C ASN A 90 -5.62 1.66 -16.72
N ASP A 91 -6.35 1.49 -17.83
CA ASP A 91 -6.97 2.53 -18.64
C ASP A 91 -8.00 3.33 -17.84
N LYS A 92 -8.76 2.68 -16.95
CA LYS A 92 -9.74 3.36 -16.08
C LYS A 92 -9.08 4.34 -15.14
N PHE A 93 -7.93 3.96 -14.56
CA PHE A 93 -7.18 4.84 -13.66
C PHE A 93 -6.51 5.98 -14.42
N LYS A 94 -5.92 5.72 -15.60
CA LYS A 94 -5.44 6.79 -16.48
C LYS A 94 -6.55 7.80 -16.81
N LYS A 95 -7.75 7.30 -17.15
CA LYS A 95 -8.91 8.13 -17.44
C LYS A 95 -9.34 8.96 -16.23
N LEU A 96 -9.35 8.37 -15.02
CA LEU A 96 -9.63 9.09 -13.77
C LEU A 96 -8.67 10.29 -13.59
N LEU A 97 -7.36 10.05 -13.72
CA LEU A 97 -6.37 11.10 -13.56
C LEU A 97 -6.53 12.22 -14.61
N ASN A 98 -6.78 11.84 -15.87
CA ASN A 98 -7.00 12.78 -16.97
C ASN A 98 -8.27 13.62 -16.79
N ILE A 99 -9.37 13.04 -16.29
CA ILE A 99 -10.61 13.79 -16.05
C ILE A 99 -10.37 14.86 -14.97
N LEU A 100 -9.66 14.51 -13.89
CA LEU A 100 -9.30 15.45 -12.84
C LEU A 100 -8.42 16.59 -13.40
N ASP A 101 -7.35 16.25 -14.11
CA ASP A 101 -6.40 17.22 -14.67
C ASP A 101 -7.07 18.17 -15.67
N ASN A 102 -7.84 17.62 -16.62
CA ASN A 102 -8.59 18.41 -17.62
C ASN A 102 -9.68 19.29 -17.00
N SER A 103 -10.12 18.97 -15.79
CA SER A 103 -11.10 19.77 -15.05
C SER A 103 -10.43 20.71 -14.05
N HIS A 104 -9.12 20.95 -14.18
CA HIS A 104 -8.33 21.85 -13.34
C HIS A 104 -8.34 21.46 -11.86
N TYR A 105 -8.34 20.16 -11.58
CA TYR A 105 -7.98 19.64 -10.27
C TYR A 105 -6.48 19.33 -10.21
N VAL A 106 -5.92 19.42 -9.01
CA VAL A 106 -4.53 19.12 -8.71
C VAL A 106 -4.45 18.26 -7.46
N SER A 107 -3.46 17.36 -7.43
CA SER A 107 -3.21 16.45 -6.30
C SER A 107 -1.81 16.64 -5.70
N THR A 108 -1.00 17.53 -6.27
CA THR A 108 0.34 17.86 -5.76
C THR A 108 0.37 19.21 -5.04
N LYS A 109 -0.36 20.23 -5.48
CA LYS A 109 -0.21 21.60 -4.95
C LYS A 109 -0.57 21.71 -3.46
N GLY A 110 0.13 22.59 -2.74
CA GLY A 110 -0.13 22.90 -1.32
C GLY A 110 0.31 21.86 -0.28
N ASN A 111 0.83 20.69 -0.67
CA ASN A 111 1.19 19.57 0.24
C ASN A 111 0.04 19.12 1.15
N LYS A 112 -1.20 19.21 0.65
CA LYS A 112 -2.41 18.79 1.38
C LYS A 112 -2.85 17.39 0.96
N CYS A 113 -2.79 17.10 -0.33
CA CYS A 113 -3.30 15.85 -0.91
C CYS A 113 -2.36 14.64 -0.75
N GLY A 114 -2.94 13.52 -0.32
CA GLY A 114 -2.34 12.19 -0.21
C GLY A 114 -2.77 11.22 -1.31
N LEU A 115 -1.99 10.15 -1.42
CA LEU A 115 -2.39 8.89 -2.05
C LEU A 115 -2.20 7.80 -0.99
N HIS A 116 -3.26 7.46 -0.25
CA HIS A 116 -3.18 6.38 0.74
C HIS A 116 -3.51 5.05 0.08
N ILE A 117 -2.82 3.98 0.48
CA ILE A 117 -3.00 2.66 -0.14
C ILE A 117 -3.29 1.65 0.96
N HIS A 118 -4.46 1.00 0.88
CA HIS A 118 -4.97 0.08 1.87
C HIS A 118 -4.78 -1.33 1.39
N PHE A 119 -4.36 -2.23 2.28
CA PHE A 119 -4.18 -3.65 2.01
C PHE A 119 -5.04 -4.48 2.96
N ASN A 120 -5.73 -5.50 2.48
CA ASN A 120 -6.60 -6.32 3.32
C ASN A 120 -5.77 -7.18 4.30
N ARG A 121 -6.13 -7.18 5.59
CA ARG A 121 -5.39 -7.94 6.61
C ARG A 121 -5.40 -9.44 6.42
N LYS A 122 -6.50 -9.95 5.85
CA LYS A 122 -6.68 -11.39 5.61
C LYS A 122 -5.59 -11.94 4.71
N ALA A 123 -5.24 -11.23 3.63
CA ALA A 123 -4.18 -11.67 2.73
C ALA A 123 -2.78 -11.63 3.37
N LEU A 124 -2.55 -10.82 4.41
CA LEU A 124 -1.24 -10.72 5.06
C LEU A 124 -0.89 -11.97 5.90
N GLY A 125 -1.89 -12.80 6.22
CA GLY A 125 -1.73 -14.10 6.86
C GLY A 125 -1.27 -15.20 5.89
N PHE A 126 -1.63 -16.44 6.21
CA PHE A 126 -1.38 -17.60 5.36
C PHE A 126 -2.22 -17.56 4.08
N ASN A 127 -1.64 -18.05 2.99
CA ASN A 127 -2.41 -18.37 1.79
C ASN A 127 -3.38 -19.55 2.07
N SER A 128 -4.34 -19.80 1.19
CA SER A 128 -5.39 -20.82 1.36
C SER A 128 -4.80 -22.20 1.63
N LYS A 129 -3.83 -22.63 0.83
CA LYS A 129 -3.16 -23.92 0.99
C LYS A 129 -2.45 -24.05 2.35
N GLU A 130 -1.72 -23.01 2.75
CA GLU A 130 -1.02 -22.97 4.04
C GLU A 130 -1.99 -22.97 5.22
N TYR A 131 -3.11 -22.24 5.09
CA TYR A 131 -4.14 -22.15 6.12
C TYR A 131 -4.90 -23.48 6.28
N ASP A 132 -5.24 -24.15 5.19
CA ASP A 132 -5.88 -25.47 5.21
C ASP A 132 -4.97 -26.52 5.86
N LEU A 133 -3.68 -26.49 5.53
CA LEU A 133 -2.69 -27.34 6.17
C LEU A 133 -2.55 -27.02 7.67
N LEU A 134 -2.55 -25.74 8.05
CA LEU A 134 -2.55 -25.33 9.46
C LEU A 134 -3.79 -25.88 10.18
N LEU A 135 -4.98 -25.75 9.58
CA LEU A 135 -6.24 -26.21 10.16
C LEU A 135 -6.24 -27.73 10.35
N SER A 136 -5.76 -28.48 9.34
CA SER A 136 -5.56 -29.93 9.41
C SER A 136 -4.61 -30.33 10.54
N ASN A 137 -3.45 -29.68 10.66
CA ASN A 137 -2.49 -29.93 11.74
C ASN A 137 -3.02 -29.58 13.14
N LEU A 138 -4.07 -28.77 13.23
CA LEU A 138 -4.73 -28.37 14.47
C LEU A 138 -6.01 -29.16 14.74
N ASN A 139 -6.22 -30.31 14.09
CA ASN A 139 -7.42 -31.13 14.20
C ASN A 139 -8.71 -30.30 13.99
N ASN A 140 -8.70 -29.42 12.98
CA ASN A 140 -9.79 -28.50 12.65
C ASN A 140 -10.17 -27.52 13.76
N ASN A 141 -9.25 -27.19 14.68
CA ASN A 141 -9.47 -26.14 15.67
C ASN A 141 -9.37 -24.74 15.03
N THR A 142 -10.50 -24.25 14.52
CA THR A 142 -10.61 -22.97 13.81
C THR A 142 -10.18 -21.78 14.66
N GLN A 143 -10.52 -21.74 15.95
CA GLN A 143 -10.16 -20.61 16.82
C GLN A 143 -8.63 -20.51 17.01
N LYS A 144 -7.95 -21.65 17.13
CA LYS A 144 -6.49 -21.69 17.21
C LYS A 144 -5.84 -21.34 15.86
N ALA A 145 -6.40 -21.82 14.75
CA ALA A 145 -5.92 -21.47 13.41
C ALA A 145 -6.02 -19.96 13.13
N ILE A 146 -7.16 -19.34 13.46
CA ILE A 146 -7.38 -17.89 13.31
C ILE A 146 -6.34 -17.08 14.11
N ARG A 147 -6.04 -17.50 15.35
CA ARG A 147 -5.02 -16.83 16.17
C ARG A 147 -3.63 -16.91 15.55
N ILE A 148 -3.23 -18.08 15.05
CA ILE A 148 -1.92 -18.28 14.42
C ILE A 148 -1.84 -17.55 13.06
N ASP A 149 -2.93 -17.51 12.30
CA ASP A 149 -3.04 -16.73 11.06
C ASP A 149 -2.92 -15.22 11.32
N HIS A 150 -3.51 -14.74 12.40
CA HIS A 150 -3.34 -13.36 12.86
C HIS A 150 -1.89 -13.08 13.30
N GLU A 151 -1.23 -14.01 14.00
CA GLU A 151 0.21 -13.90 14.30
C GLU A 151 1.06 -13.85 13.01
N ARG A 152 0.70 -14.61 11.98
CA ARG A 152 1.36 -14.58 10.68
C ARG A 152 1.19 -13.23 9.96
N SER A 153 -0.03 -12.69 9.98
CA SER A 153 -0.36 -11.35 9.49
C SER A 153 0.48 -10.27 10.19
N ASN A 154 0.61 -10.40 11.51
CA ASN A 154 1.43 -9.52 12.34
C ASN A 154 2.91 -9.53 11.97
N ILE A 155 3.49 -10.69 11.62
CA ILE A 155 4.87 -10.77 11.12
C ILE A 155 5.00 -10.09 9.74
N THR A 156 4.00 -10.22 8.86
CA THR A 156 4.00 -9.50 7.58
C THR A 156 4.01 -7.99 7.82
N ILE A 157 3.22 -7.48 8.77
CA ILE A 157 3.19 -6.06 9.14
C ILE A 157 4.55 -5.61 9.72
N GLU A 158 5.18 -6.41 10.56
CA GLU A 158 6.54 -6.13 11.07
C GLU A 158 7.55 -6.00 9.92
N ASN A 159 7.48 -6.90 8.94
CA ASN A 159 8.34 -6.86 7.76
C ASN A 159 8.07 -5.60 6.92
N MET A 160 6.79 -5.24 6.71
CA MET A 160 6.41 -3.99 6.02
C MET A 160 7.04 -2.79 6.71
N VAL A 161 6.85 -2.65 8.03
CA VAL A 161 7.43 -1.55 8.82
C VAL A 161 8.95 -1.56 8.68
N SER A 162 9.59 -2.71 8.86
CA SER A 162 11.05 -2.78 8.81
C SER A 162 11.64 -2.37 7.45
N ILE A 163 10.96 -2.70 6.34
CA ILE A 163 11.35 -2.24 5.00
C ILE A 163 11.17 -0.73 4.89
N MET A 164 10.01 -0.20 5.28
CA MET A 164 9.71 1.23 5.18
C MET A 164 10.69 2.07 6.02
N GLU A 165 11.04 1.60 7.22
CA GLU A 165 11.97 2.25 8.14
C GLU A 165 13.43 2.19 7.67
N LEU A 166 13.85 1.14 6.95
CA LEU A 166 15.21 1.04 6.42
C LEU A 166 15.42 1.98 5.21
N TYR A 167 14.43 2.05 4.32
CA TYR A 167 14.52 2.82 3.08
C TYR A 167 13.82 4.18 3.19
N GLN A 168 13.82 4.81 4.37
CA GLN A 168 13.13 6.09 4.60
C GLN A 168 13.49 7.14 3.54
N GLU A 169 14.79 7.40 3.35
CA GLU A 169 15.27 8.44 2.45
C GLU A 169 14.81 8.21 1.00
N GLU A 170 14.94 6.98 0.51
CA GLU A 170 14.58 6.62 -0.86
C GLU A 170 13.06 6.65 -1.03
N LEU A 171 12.31 6.07 -0.09
CA LEU A 171 10.85 6.02 -0.18
C LEU A 171 10.23 7.41 -0.02
N ILE A 172 10.82 8.32 0.76
CA ILE A 172 10.38 9.73 0.81
C ILE A 172 10.57 10.39 -0.55
N LYS A 173 11.70 10.16 -1.24
CA LYS A 173 11.94 10.69 -2.59
C LYS A 173 10.93 10.11 -3.59
N ILE A 174 10.76 8.79 -3.62
CA ILE A 174 9.87 8.10 -4.57
C ILE A 174 8.40 8.45 -4.35
N SER A 175 8.00 8.67 -3.10
CA SER A 175 6.62 9.02 -2.73
C SER A 175 6.19 10.44 -3.11
N GLY A 176 7.13 11.30 -3.51
CA GLY A 176 6.90 12.71 -3.81
C GLY A 176 6.61 13.59 -2.59
N ARG A 177 6.69 13.05 -1.36
CA ARG A 177 6.47 13.81 -0.12
C ARG A 177 7.69 14.64 0.26
N ASN A 178 7.43 15.83 0.80
CA ASN A 178 8.44 16.69 1.40
C ASN A 178 8.55 16.46 2.90
N GLN A 179 9.69 16.79 3.50
CA GLN A 179 9.90 16.68 4.95
C GLN A 179 8.79 17.34 5.77
N LYS A 180 8.34 18.54 5.37
CA LYS A 180 7.23 19.27 6.02
C LYS A 180 5.89 18.52 6.00
N SER A 181 5.68 17.65 5.00
CA SER A 181 4.45 16.86 4.83
C SER A 181 4.48 15.51 5.57
N LEU A 182 5.64 15.10 6.12
CA LEU A 182 5.77 13.85 6.88
C LEU A 182 5.05 13.89 8.24
N ARG A 183 4.62 15.07 8.70
CA ARG A 183 3.75 15.18 9.88
C ARG A 183 2.46 14.36 9.75
N TRP A 184 2.03 14.10 8.52
CA TRP A 184 0.82 13.31 8.19
C TRP A 184 1.09 11.81 8.04
N CYS A 185 2.36 11.39 8.03
CA CYS A 185 2.80 10.01 7.87
C CYS A 185 4.20 9.84 8.49
N ARG A 186 4.25 9.67 9.82
CA ARG A 186 5.52 9.59 10.55
C ARG A 186 6.08 8.17 10.52
N PHE A 187 7.38 8.06 10.32
CA PHE A 187 8.12 6.83 10.62
C PHE A 187 8.16 6.59 12.13
N GLU A 188 8.38 5.35 12.53
CA GLU A 188 8.54 4.95 13.93
C GLU A 188 9.91 5.35 14.47
N THR A 189 10.92 5.33 13.61
CA THR A 189 12.30 5.64 13.97
C THR A 189 12.80 6.90 13.25
N PRO A 190 13.69 7.68 13.86
CA PRO A 190 14.51 8.64 13.13
C PRO A 190 15.29 7.94 12.01
N ASN A 191 15.62 8.71 10.97
CA ASN A 191 16.39 8.19 9.85
C ASN A 191 17.79 7.71 10.29
N GLY A 192 18.29 6.64 9.66
CA GLY A 192 19.64 6.11 9.87
C GLY A 192 19.80 5.15 11.06
N TYR A 193 18.71 4.66 11.64
CA TYR A 193 18.76 3.65 12.71
C TYR A 193 19.33 2.31 12.21
N GLU A 194 20.03 1.60 13.10
CA GLU A 194 20.51 0.26 12.79
C GLU A 194 19.34 -0.73 12.60
N VAL A 195 19.52 -1.70 11.72
CA VAL A 195 18.50 -2.73 11.40
C VAL A 195 17.98 -3.44 12.65
N LYS A 196 18.82 -3.62 13.68
CA LYS A 196 18.42 -4.25 14.95
C LYS A 196 17.35 -3.43 15.68
N ASP A 197 17.49 -2.11 15.69
CA ASP A 197 16.59 -1.18 16.37
C ASP A 197 15.30 -1.02 15.58
N ILE A 198 15.40 -0.89 14.25
CA ILE A 198 14.25 -0.92 13.34
C ILE A 198 13.37 -2.14 13.61
N LYS A 199 13.97 -3.34 13.68
CA LYS A 199 13.23 -4.59 13.95
C LYS A 199 12.60 -4.62 15.34
N LYS A 200 13.21 -3.96 16.33
CA LYS A 200 12.64 -3.84 17.67
C LYS A 200 11.37 -2.97 17.63
N PHE A 201 11.46 -1.77 17.05
CA PHE A 201 10.31 -0.88 16.90
C PHE A 201 9.17 -1.51 16.09
N ALA A 202 9.51 -2.22 15.01
CA ALA A 202 8.51 -2.91 14.20
C ALA A 202 7.72 -3.96 15.02
N LYS A 203 8.39 -4.70 15.91
CA LYS A 203 7.76 -5.68 16.81
C LYS A 203 6.88 -5.03 17.87
N ASP A 204 7.34 -3.92 18.44
CA ASP A 204 6.63 -3.19 19.50
C ASP A 204 5.42 -2.41 18.95
N LYS A 205 5.34 -2.22 17.64
CA LYS A 205 4.21 -1.56 16.98
C LYS A 205 2.90 -2.30 17.28
N ARG A 206 1.91 -1.55 17.74
CA ARG A 206 0.51 -2.04 17.85
C ARG A 206 -0.02 -2.38 16.47
N LYS A 207 -0.54 -3.59 16.32
CA LYS A 207 -0.93 -4.15 15.01
C LYS A 207 -2.43 -4.02 14.71
N SER A 208 -3.20 -3.56 15.71
CA SER A 208 -4.60 -3.11 15.63
C SER A 208 -4.98 -2.24 16.85
N GLY A 209 -6.01 -1.40 16.74
CA GLY A 209 -6.65 -0.72 17.89
C GLY A 209 -5.80 0.35 18.61
N GLY A 210 -4.86 0.99 17.91
CA GLY A 210 -4.02 2.06 18.46
C GLY A 210 -4.76 3.36 18.75
N ASN A 211 -4.07 4.32 19.39
CA ASN A 211 -4.62 5.65 19.66
C ASN A 211 -4.91 6.39 18.34
N HIS A 212 -5.83 7.35 18.34
CA HIS A 212 -6.10 8.16 17.14
C HIS A 212 -4.84 8.84 16.57
N ASN A 213 -3.88 9.20 17.42
CA ASN A 213 -2.57 9.75 17.01
C ASN A 213 -1.67 8.74 16.26
N ASP A 214 -1.92 7.43 16.39
CA ASP A 214 -1.21 6.36 15.70
C ASP A 214 -1.66 6.23 14.23
N ARG A 215 -2.75 6.92 13.83
CA ARG A 215 -3.19 6.95 12.44
C ARG A 215 -2.16 7.61 11.52
N TYR A 216 -1.42 8.60 12.02
CA TYR A 216 -0.43 9.36 11.25
C TYR A 216 0.93 8.65 11.22
N LYS A 217 0.92 7.36 10.91
CA LYS A 217 2.11 6.53 10.73
C LYS A 217 2.22 6.11 9.27
N VAL A 218 3.45 5.95 8.79
CA VAL A 218 3.70 5.51 7.40
C VAL A 218 3.01 4.20 7.11
N VAL A 219 3.10 3.24 8.03
CA VAL A 219 2.26 2.04 8.07
C VAL A 219 1.23 2.25 9.16
N ASN A 220 -0.01 2.55 8.78
CA ASN A 220 -1.12 2.70 9.71
C ASN A 220 -1.85 1.36 9.89
N THR A 221 -1.93 0.92 11.15
CA THR A 221 -2.52 -0.34 11.57
C THR A 221 -3.78 -0.15 12.41
N THR A 222 -4.34 1.06 12.51
CA THR A 222 -5.52 1.29 13.38
C THR A 222 -6.80 0.61 12.85
N ASN A 223 -6.99 0.53 11.54
CA ASN A 223 -8.19 -0.01 10.89
C ASN A 223 -8.29 -1.52 11.03
N GLU A 224 -9.36 -2.09 11.60
CA GLU A 224 -9.47 -3.54 11.86
C GLU A 224 -9.25 -4.44 10.62
N LYS A 225 -9.80 -4.04 9.47
CA LYS A 225 -9.83 -4.86 8.24
C LYS A 225 -8.64 -4.64 7.31
N THR A 226 -7.94 -3.51 7.42
CA THR A 226 -6.90 -3.10 6.48
C THR A 226 -5.63 -2.60 7.18
N VAL A 227 -4.52 -2.63 6.47
CA VAL A 227 -3.29 -1.91 6.81
C VAL A 227 -3.05 -0.89 5.72
N GLU A 228 -2.86 0.35 6.12
CA GLU A 228 -2.75 1.49 5.20
C GLU A 228 -1.30 1.95 5.12
N ILE A 229 -0.82 2.22 3.91
CA ILE A 229 0.43 2.94 3.67
C ILE A 229 0.10 4.38 3.28
N ARG A 230 0.52 5.33 4.12
CA ARG A 230 0.19 6.76 4.01
C ARG A 230 1.26 7.61 3.33
N LEU A 231 2.38 6.99 2.95
CA LEU A 231 3.58 7.70 2.54
C LEU A 231 3.42 8.44 1.21
N CYS A 232 2.61 7.96 0.28
CA CYS A 232 2.52 8.58 -1.04
C CYS A 232 1.80 9.93 -0.98
N ARG A 233 2.39 10.93 -1.64
CA ARG A 233 1.70 12.19 -1.96
C ARG A 233 0.72 11.92 -3.09
N GLY A 234 -0.36 12.70 -3.13
CA GLY A 234 -1.25 12.73 -4.28
C GLY A 234 -0.51 13.08 -5.59
N THR A 235 -1.02 12.59 -6.72
CA THR A 235 -0.53 12.91 -8.06
C THR A 235 -1.57 12.57 -9.11
N LEU A 236 -1.60 13.37 -10.19
CA LEU A 236 -2.39 13.09 -11.40
C LEU A 236 -1.52 12.61 -12.58
N LEU A 237 -0.21 12.48 -12.37
CA LEU A 237 0.70 11.95 -13.38
C LEU A 237 0.70 10.42 -13.33
N TRP A 238 0.39 9.78 -14.45
CA TRP A 238 0.24 8.33 -14.54
C TRP A 238 1.50 7.58 -14.09
N GLU A 239 2.68 7.98 -14.55
CA GLU A 239 3.95 7.32 -14.26
C GLU A 239 4.23 7.34 -12.75
N SER A 240 3.90 8.46 -12.10
CA SER A 240 4.06 8.66 -10.66
C SER A 240 3.02 7.85 -9.88
N PHE A 241 1.74 7.93 -10.27
CA PHE A 241 0.65 7.18 -9.65
C PHE A 241 0.90 5.67 -9.72
N ASN A 242 1.16 5.16 -10.93
CA ASN A 242 1.33 3.73 -11.19
C ASN A 242 2.61 3.20 -10.51
N SER A 243 3.73 3.94 -10.55
CA SER A 243 4.97 3.51 -9.89
C SER A 243 4.82 3.46 -8.36
N ARG A 244 4.09 4.42 -7.76
CA ARG A 244 3.81 4.43 -6.31
C ARG A 244 2.94 3.24 -5.92
N ILE A 245 1.86 2.96 -6.67
CA ILE A 245 0.99 1.79 -6.44
C ILE A 245 1.80 0.48 -6.53
N ASN A 246 2.54 0.27 -7.62
CA ASN A 246 3.32 -0.96 -7.81
C ASN A 246 4.41 -1.12 -6.74
N LEU A 247 5.11 -0.05 -6.36
CA LEU A 247 6.12 -0.15 -5.30
C LEU A 247 5.50 -0.50 -3.95
N MET A 248 4.43 0.18 -3.54
CA MET A 248 3.78 -0.11 -2.26
C MET A 248 3.21 -1.53 -2.24
N TYR A 249 2.57 -1.95 -3.34
CA TYR A 249 2.11 -3.34 -3.49
C TYR A 249 3.26 -4.33 -3.36
N ASN A 250 4.38 -4.10 -4.05
CA ASN A 250 5.53 -5.00 -3.99
C ASN A 250 6.19 -5.05 -2.62
N ILE A 251 6.24 -3.94 -1.88
CA ILE A 251 6.72 -3.95 -0.50
C ILE A 251 5.88 -4.91 0.35
N VAL A 252 4.55 -4.87 0.22
CA VAL A 252 3.65 -5.81 0.93
C VAL A 252 3.83 -7.25 0.41
N ASN A 253 3.96 -7.43 -0.90
CA ASN A 253 4.17 -8.73 -1.52
C ASN A 253 5.48 -9.39 -1.06
N VAL A 254 6.58 -8.62 -1.02
CA VAL A 254 7.88 -9.05 -0.49
C VAL A 254 7.79 -9.33 1.00
N ALA A 255 7.21 -8.42 1.78
CA ALA A 255 7.05 -8.58 3.23
C ALA A 255 6.27 -9.86 3.60
N ARG A 256 5.29 -10.24 2.78
CA ARG A 256 4.52 -11.46 2.94
C ARG A 256 5.28 -12.69 2.44
N ASN A 257 5.80 -12.67 1.22
CA ASN A 257 6.11 -13.90 0.48
C ASN A 257 7.60 -14.20 0.35
N TYR A 258 8.48 -13.25 0.63
CA TYR A 258 9.92 -13.42 0.43
C TYR A 258 10.66 -13.74 1.74
N GLN A 259 11.65 -14.64 1.65
CA GLN A 259 12.56 -14.99 2.73
C GLN A 259 13.99 -14.83 2.22
N GLY A 260 14.80 -14.04 2.90
CA GLY A 260 16.18 -13.75 2.51
C GLY A 260 16.52 -12.27 2.55
N LEU A 261 17.62 -11.92 1.88
CA LEU A 261 18.12 -10.55 1.78
C LEU A 261 17.29 -9.74 0.79
N VAL A 262 16.86 -8.56 1.21
CA VAL A 262 16.08 -7.60 0.44
C VAL A 262 16.84 -6.29 0.36
N ASN A 263 17.33 -5.97 -0.83
CA ASN A 263 17.81 -4.64 -1.21
C ASN A 263 16.67 -3.81 -1.85
N LEU A 264 16.90 -2.54 -2.14
CA LEU A 264 15.90 -1.68 -2.77
C LEU A 264 15.46 -2.18 -4.15
N GLU A 265 16.40 -2.64 -4.97
CA GLU A 265 16.09 -3.17 -6.31
C GLU A 265 15.14 -4.39 -6.24
N LYS A 266 15.29 -5.26 -5.23
CA LYS A 266 14.37 -6.39 -5.02
C LYS A 266 12.92 -5.93 -4.86
N LEU A 267 12.67 -4.79 -4.23
CA LEU A 267 11.32 -4.22 -4.06
C LEU A 267 10.72 -3.76 -5.39
N ILE A 268 11.53 -3.52 -6.41
CA ILE A 268 11.11 -3.10 -7.76
C ILE A 268 10.87 -4.32 -8.65
N VAL A 269 11.80 -5.28 -8.64
CA VAL A 269 11.79 -6.40 -9.60
C VAL A 269 10.96 -7.61 -9.16
N TYR A 270 10.65 -7.74 -7.86
CA TYR A 270 9.97 -8.94 -7.36
C TYR A 270 8.58 -9.13 -7.97
N LYS A 271 8.44 -10.16 -8.82
CA LYS A 271 7.18 -10.57 -9.50
C LYS A 271 6.55 -9.50 -10.39
N ASN A 272 7.30 -8.48 -10.80
CA ASN A 272 6.86 -7.56 -11.84
C ASN A 272 7.30 -8.05 -13.22
N ASP A 273 6.49 -7.73 -14.22
CA ASP A 273 6.85 -7.81 -15.64
C ASP A 273 7.88 -6.73 -16.01
N GLU A 274 8.58 -6.95 -17.14
CA GLU A 274 9.67 -6.09 -17.61
C GLU A 274 9.21 -4.65 -17.86
N ASP A 275 8.02 -4.46 -18.46
CA ASP A 275 7.46 -3.13 -18.72
C ASP A 275 7.22 -2.34 -17.43
N THR A 276 6.64 -2.99 -16.43
CA THR A 276 6.43 -2.40 -15.10
C THR A 276 7.77 -2.06 -14.43
N ILE A 277 8.76 -2.96 -14.51
CA ILE A 277 10.11 -2.74 -13.95
C ILE A 277 10.75 -1.51 -14.61
N GLN A 278 10.73 -1.45 -15.94
CA GLN A 278 11.36 -0.37 -16.70
C GLN A 278 10.68 0.97 -16.41
N MET A 279 9.35 1.00 -16.35
CA MET A 279 8.59 2.19 -15.96
C MET A 279 8.96 2.65 -14.54
N MET A 280 9.00 1.73 -13.57
CA MET A 280 9.37 2.07 -12.19
C MET A 280 10.81 2.57 -12.10
N LYS A 281 11.78 1.89 -12.72
CA LYS A 281 13.18 2.33 -12.75
C LYS A 281 13.31 3.72 -13.38
N ASN A 282 12.64 3.96 -14.50
CA ASN A 282 12.65 5.27 -15.14
C ASN A 282 12.05 6.37 -14.23
N TYR A 283 10.92 6.08 -13.56
CA TYR A 283 10.34 7.02 -12.60
C TYR A 283 11.24 7.29 -11.39
N ILE A 284 12.03 6.30 -10.94
CA ILE A 284 12.86 6.40 -9.73
C ILE A 284 14.22 7.08 -10.04
N GLU A 285 14.88 6.67 -11.10
CA GLU A 285 16.25 7.09 -11.46
C GLU A 285 16.25 8.37 -12.28
N ASN A 286 15.28 8.53 -13.18
CA ASN A 286 15.20 9.65 -14.13
C ASN A 286 14.11 10.65 -13.78
N ASN A 287 13.70 10.74 -12.51
CA ASN A 287 12.64 11.64 -12.02
C ASN A 287 12.97 13.13 -12.20
N SER A 288 13.00 13.57 -13.44
CA SER A 288 13.21 14.95 -13.89
C SER A 288 12.00 15.81 -13.54
N ILE A 289 10.83 15.17 -13.46
CA ILE A 289 9.53 15.77 -13.20
C ILE A 289 9.46 16.34 -11.78
N GLU A 290 9.94 15.60 -10.78
CA GLU A 290 9.93 16.05 -9.37
C GLU A 290 11.32 16.39 -8.81
N ARG A 291 12.40 16.20 -9.59
CA ARG A 291 13.81 16.36 -9.18
C ARG A 291 14.19 15.53 -7.94
N ARG A 292 13.65 14.30 -7.85
CA ARG A 292 13.80 13.39 -6.70
C ARG A 292 14.44 12.06 -7.09
N LYS A 293 15.56 12.11 -7.81
CA LYS A 293 16.25 10.90 -8.25
C LYS A 293 16.72 10.05 -7.06
N VAL A 294 16.62 8.75 -7.21
CA VAL A 294 17.29 7.75 -6.38
C VAL A 294 18.15 6.91 -7.31
N ALA A 295 19.46 6.97 -7.14
CA ALA A 295 20.39 6.10 -7.86
C ALA A 295 20.34 4.72 -7.19
N LEU A 296 19.71 3.74 -7.84
CA LEU A 296 19.43 2.44 -7.22
C LEU A 296 20.72 1.66 -6.91
N ASP A 297 21.74 1.84 -7.75
CA ASP A 297 23.08 1.27 -7.63
C ASP A 297 23.88 1.83 -6.44
N GLU A 298 23.62 3.06 -6.03
CA GLU A 298 24.25 3.69 -4.85
C GLU A 298 23.62 3.24 -3.52
N VAL A 299 22.44 2.60 -3.54
CA VAL A 299 21.72 2.19 -2.31
C VAL A 299 22.22 0.83 -1.83
N THR A 300 23.14 0.83 -0.88
CA THR A 300 23.79 -0.39 -0.33
C THR A 300 23.04 -1.04 0.85
N LYS A 301 21.94 -0.44 1.30
CA LYS A 301 21.11 -0.94 2.40
C LYS A 301 20.48 -2.29 2.06
N ILE A 302 20.46 -3.19 3.05
CA ILE A 302 19.88 -4.53 2.93
C ILE A 302 19.17 -4.89 4.24
N ILE A 303 18.02 -5.56 4.14
CA ILE A 303 17.35 -6.19 5.28
C ILE A 303 17.15 -7.68 5.07
N LEU A 304 17.41 -8.47 6.10
CA LEU A 304 17.11 -9.91 6.13
C LEU A 304 15.68 -10.13 6.65
N LEU A 305 14.82 -10.70 5.80
CA LEU A 305 13.49 -11.20 6.19
C LEU A 305 13.59 -12.69 6.45
N MET A 306 13.46 -13.10 7.72
CA MET A 306 13.55 -14.51 8.10
C MET A 306 12.17 -15.13 8.28
N PRO A 307 12.02 -16.42 7.94
CA PRO A 307 10.87 -17.21 8.36
C PRO A 307 10.75 -17.21 9.89
N ASN A 308 9.54 -17.01 10.40
CA ASN A 308 9.24 -17.39 11.77
C ASN A 308 8.97 -18.91 11.79
N ASN A 309 9.96 -19.69 12.22
CA ASN A 309 9.89 -21.17 12.21
C ASN A 309 8.67 -21.73 12.97
N LYS A 310 8.12 -21.00 13.95
CA LYS A 310 6.91 -21.37 14.69
C LYS A 310 5.62 -21.23 13.88
N LEU A 311 5.65 -20.44 12.82
CA LEU A 311 4.52 -20.15 11.93
C LEU A 311 4.69 -20.85 10.57
N ARG A 312 5.58 -21.85 10.46
CA ARG A 312 5.67 -22.68 9.26
C ARG A 312 4.63 -23.79 9.34
N PRO A 313 3.80 -23.99 8.31
CA PRO A 313 3.05 -25.23 8.16
C PRO A 313 4.04 -26.40 8.17
N SER A 314 3.79 -27.41 8.99
CA SER A 314 4.69 -28.52 9.31
C SER A 314 5.31 -29.23 8.08
N SER A 315 4.70 -29.10 6.90
CA SER A 315 5.25 -29.58 5.62
C SER A 315 6.64 -29.05 5.25
N PHE A 316 7.09 -27.91 5.79
CA PHE A 316 8.46 -27.39 5.59
C PHE A 316 9.42 -27.70 6.75
N LEU A 317 8.96 -28.40 7.80
CA LEU A 317 9.75 -28.79 8.97
C LEU A 317 10.30 -30.22 8.87
N PHE A 318 10.00 -30.97 7.81
CA PHE A 318 10.61 -32.28 7.53
C PHE A 318 11.94 -32.14 6.78
N GLY A 319 12.87 -31.49 7.45
CA GLY A 319 14.31 -31.76 7.33
C GLY A 319 14.81 -32.31 8.66
N LYS A 320 14.09 -33.27 9.26
CA LYS A 320 14.63 -34.02 10.38
C LYS A 320 15.64 -35.01 9.80
N TYR A 321 16.90 -34.81 10.19
CA TYR A 321 17.99 -35.78 10.10
C TYR A 321 17.47 -37.21 10.24
N THR A 322 17.41 -37.94 9.14
CA THR A 322 17.62 -39.37 9.16
C THR A 322 19.10 -39.58 9.42
N GLN A 323 19.47 -39.73 10.69
CA GLN A 323 20.67 -40.48 11.04
C GLN A 323 20.44 -41.90 10.52
N LEU A 324 21.14 -42.23 9.44
CA LEU A 324 21.32 -43.61 8.99
C LEU A 324 22.09 -44.36 10.08
N GLN A 325 21.57 -45.54 10.42
CA GLN A 325 22.28 -46.59 11.14
C GLN A 325 23.53 -47.02 10.40
#